data_AF-A0A016VSJ2-F1
#
_entry.id   AF-A0A016VSJ2-F1
#
_cell.length_a   1.000
_cell.length_b   1.000
_cell.length_c   1.000
_cell.angle_alpha   90.00
_cell.angle_beta   90.00
_cell.angle_gamma   90.00
#
_symmetry.space_group_name_H-M   'P 1'
#
loop_
_entity.id
_entity.type
_entity.pdbx_description
1 polymer ?
#
loop_
_entity_poly.entity_id
_entity_poly.type
_entity_poly.pdbx_seq_one_letter_code
_entity_poly.pdbx_strand_id
1 'polypeptide(L)'
;MDIIPQVLLCLNAIRLAAGCAATSPGTSTPRLTTTTAATTTTTAPNACKTCTTAQVSFDKANGDPMSIDASFRVEAPDPVTGCLRLTSICAAQLGFFGFMEFNINQGGPQENLDVVQVVEALLECRNGAWYYRDIPVQVTSVQCIQVPP
;
A
#
# COMPACT_ATOMS: atom_id res chain seq x y z
N MET A 1 45.87 -17.13 -31.24
CA MET A 1 45.28 -16.85 -29.91
C MET A 1 44.12 -17.80 -29.75
N ASP A 2 44.13 -18.42 -28.58
CA ASP A 2 43.63 -19.73 -28.21
C ASP A 2 42.12 -20.00 -28.25
N ILE A 3 41.84 -21.26 -28.63
CA ILE A 3 40.94 -22.27 -28.03
C ILE A 3 39.41 -22.18 -28.23
N ILE A 4 38.90 -23.33 -28.67
CA ILE A 4 37.56 -23.73 -29.11
C ILE A 4 36.75 -24.32 -27.90
N PRO A 5 35.57 -24.97 -28.09
CA PRO A 5 34.27 -24.64 -27.51
C PRO A 5 33.80 -25.64 -26.42
N GLN A 6 32.56 -25.54 -25.94
CA GLN A 6 31.66 -26.65 -25.49
C GLN A 6 30.35 -26.01 -24.96
N VAL A 7 29.18 -26.17 -25.57
CA VAL A 7 28.31 -27.36 -25.68
C VAL A 7 28.14 -28.08 -24.33
N LEU A 8 26.99 -27.90 -23.68
CA LEU A 8 26.32 -29.02 -23.01
C LEU A 8 24.80 -28.86 -22.99
N LEU A 9 24.18 -29.91 -23.50
CA LEU A 9 22.77 -30.18 -23.73
C LEU A 9 22.15 -30.85 -22.49
N CYS A 10 20.85 -31.13 -22.57
CA CYS A 10 20.11 -32.21 -21.87
C CYS A 10 19.60 -31.94 -20.46
N LEU A 11 18.45 -32.48 -20.02
CA LEU A 11 17.23 -33.03 -20.61
C LEU A 11 16.37 -33.43 -19.37
N ASN A 12 15.05 -33.25 -19.45
CA ASN A 12 14.04 -34.27 -19.17
C ASN A 12 14.09 -35.11 -17.86
N ALA A 13 13.00 -35.13 -17.09
CA ALA A 13 12.25 -36.36 -16.80
C ALA A 13 11.02 -36.13 -15.91
N ILE A 14 9.85 -36.38 -16.49
CA ILE A 14 8.58 -36.70 -15.85
C ILE A 14 8.76 -37.95 -14.96
N ARG A 15 8.14 -37.96 -13.77
CA ARG A 15 7.98 -39.18 -12.95
C ARG A 15 6.50 -39.45 -12.73
N LEU A 16 5.96 -40.40 -13.50
CA LEU A 16 4.83 -41.24 -13.07
C LEU A 16 5.34 -42.25 -12.04
N ALA A 17 4.58 -42.48 -10.97
CA ALA A 17 4.62 -43.73 -10.22
C ALA A 17 3.22 -44.01 -9.66
N ALA A 18 2.59 -45.06 -10.19
CA ALA A 18 1.45 -45.74 -9.59
C ALA A 18 1.99 -46.87 -8.69
N GLY A 19 1.38 -47.05 -7.52
CA GLY A 19 1.63 -48.18 -6.61
C GLY A 19 0.42 -48.40 -5.70
N CYS A 20 -0.14 -49.61 -5.75
CA CYS A 20 -1.26 -50.09 -4.95
C CYS A 20 -0.80 -50.86 -3.68
N ALA A 21 -1.79 -51.30 -2.88
CA ALA A 21 -1.76 -52.26 -1.75
C ALA A 21 -1.59 -51.63 -0.35
N ALA A 22 -2.24 -52.07 0.74
CA ALA A 22 -3.32 -53.03 0.99
C ALA A 22 -3.90 -52.72 2.39
N THR A 23 -5.17 -53.05 2.64
CA THR A 23 -5.85 -52.91 3.94
C THR A 23 -5.57 -54.08 4.88
N SER A 24 -5.39 -53.82 6.17
CA SER A 24 -5.70 -54.75 7.27
C SER A 24 -6.12 -53.99 8.54
N PRO A 25 -7.08 -54.52 9.32
CA PRO A 25 -7.75 -53.78 10.40
C PRO A 25 -7.13 -54.08 11.78
N GLY A 26 -7.14 -53.09 12.68
CA GLY A 26 -6.91 -53.35 14.11
C GLY A 26 -6.44 -52.16 14.95
N THR A 27 -7.38 -51.62 15.74
CA THR A 27 -7.21 -51.23 17.16
C THR A 27 -6.55 -49.89 17.52
N SER A 28 -7.42 -48.88 17.68
CA SER A 28 -7.52 -47.84 18.73
C SER A 28 -6.29 -47.23 19.41
N THR A 29 -6.07 -45.92 19.21
CA THR A 29 -5.78 -44.86 20.24
C THR A 29 -5.61 -43.48 19.56
N PRO A 30 -5.76 -42.33 20.27
CA PRO A 30 -6.37 -41.12 19.72
C PRO A 30 -5.46 -40.33 18.77
N ARG A 31 -6.04 -39.89 17.66
CA ARG A 31 -5.43 -38.91 16.75
C ARG A 31 -5.49 -37.54 17.43
N LEU A 32 -4.35 -37.10 17.98
CA LEU A 32 -4.09 -35.67 18.12
C LEU A 32 -4.07 -35.08 16.71
N THR A 33 -5.07 -34.26 16.39
CA THR A 33 -5.04 -33.44 15.18
C THR A 33 -4.02 -32.33 15.41
N THR A 34 -2.75 -32.61 15.17
CA THR A 34 -1.75 -31.55 15.03
C THR A 34 -2.04 -30.89 13.69
N THR A 35 -2.91 -29.89 13.70
CA THR A 35 -3.01 -28.94 12.59
C THR A 35 -1.64 -28.26 12.51
N THR A 36 -0.78 -28.75 11.62
CA THR A 36 0.41 -28.02 11.21
C THR A 36 -0.10 -26.77 10.52
N ALA A 37 -0.26 -25.68 11.28
CA ALA A 37 -0.40 -24.37 10.70
C ALA A 37 0.81 -24.21 9.77
N ALA A 38 0.55 -24.08 8.48
CA ALA A 38 1.56 -23.59 7.57
C ALA A 38 1.97 -22.23 8.13
N THR A 39 3.17 -22.15 8.72
CA THR A 39 3.79 -20.87 9.01
C THR A 39 4.12 -20.29 7.66
N THR A 40 3.17 -19.56 7.08
CA THR A 40 3.47 -18.59 6.05
C THR A 40 4.33 -17.56 6.73
N THR A 41 5.66 -17.71 6.62
CA THR A 41 6.57 -16.58 6.81
C THR A 41 6.26 -15.62 5.67
N THR A 42 5.26 -14.78 5.87
CA THR A 42 5.15 -13.52 5.16
C THR A 42 6.35 -12.73 5.65
N THR A 43 7.44 -12.75 4.88
CA THR A 43 8.49 -11.75 5.03
C THR A 43 7.77 -10.43 4.79
N ALA A 44 7.36 -9.74 5.86
CA ALA A 44 6.89 -8.38 5.75
C ALA A 44 7.97 -7.67 4.93
N PRO A 45 7.64 -7.01 3.82
CA PRO A 45 8.65 -6.30 3.09
C PRO A 45 9.26 -5.32 4.09
N ASN A 46 10.56 -5.43 4.35
CA ASN A 46 11.36 -4.51 5.16
C ASN A 46 11.30 -3.04 4.65
N ALA A 47 10.36 -2.71 3.78
CA ALA A 47 10.12 -1.41 3.17
C ALA A 47 9.18 -0.51 3.99
N CYS A 48 8.35 -1.04 4.89
CA CYS A 48 7.50 -0.20 5.74
C CYS A 48 8.25 0.13 7.04
N LYS A 49 9.07 1.19 7.07
CA LYS A 49 9.46 1.79 8.37
C LYS A 49 8.23 2.45 9.00
N THR A 50 8.27 2.70 10.30
CA THR A 50 7.16 3.37 11.01
C THR A 50 7.12 4.86 10.66
N CYS A 51 6.06 5.30 9.98
CA CYS A 51 5.71 6.71 9.87
C CYS A 51 4.88 7.14 11.08
N THR A 52 4.82 8.44 11.34
CA THR A 52 3.84 9.04 12.26
C THR A 52 3.00 10.06 11.50
N THR A 53 1.76 10.28 11.94
CA THR A 53 0.88 11.27 11.31
C THR A 53 1.43 12.70 11.44
N ALA A 54 2.23 12.97 12.46
CA ALA A 54 2.88 14.26 12.68
C ALA A 54 3.99 14.60 11.66
N GLN A 55 4.39 13.66 10.79
CA GLN A 55 5.34 13.92 9.71
C GLN A 55 4.73 14.71 8.54
N VAL A 56 3.39 14.82 8.48
CA VAL A 56 2.67 15.62 7.47
C VAL A 56 1.98 16.78 8.17
N SER A 57 2.27 18.01 7.71
CA SER A 57 1.49 19.19 8.10
C SER A 57 0.16 19.20 7.36
N PHE A 58 -0.94 19.30 8.08
CA PHE A 58 -2.25 19.55 7.51
C PHE A 58 -2.62 21.00 7.81
N ASP A 59 -2.54 21.84 6.79
CA ASP A 59 -2.68 23.27 6.94
C ASP A 59 -4.11 23.65 7.33
N LYS A 60 -4.22 24.61 8.25
CA LYS A 60 -5.50 25.18 8.65
C LYS A 60 -5.85 26.37 7.78
N ALA A 61 -7.15 26.64 7.66
CA ALA A 61 -7.64 27.83 7.00
C ALA A 61 -6.94 29.07 7.61
N ASN A 62 -6.32 29.86 6.74
CA ASN A 62 -5.44 30.96 7.14
C ASN A 62 -6.14 32.34 7.11
N GLY A 63 -7.45 32.36 6.86
CA GLY A 63 -8.26 33.57 6.70
C GLY A 63 -8.48 34.01 5.25
N ASP A 64 -7.80 33.39 4.28
CA ASP A 64 -8.10 33.60 2.87
C ASP A 64 -9.49 33.01 2.53
N PRO A 65 -10.35 33.69 1.75
CA PRO A 65 -11.71 33.22 1.46
C PRO A 65 -11.78 31.87 0.76
N MET A 66 -10.72 31.49 0.07
CA MET A 66 -10.61 30.23 -0.67
C MET A 66 -9.84 29.17 0.12
N SER A 67 -9.18 29.52 1.22
CA SER A 67 -8.46 28.56 2.07
C SER A 67 -9.46 27.81 2.94
N ILE A 68 -9.30 26.49 2.99
CA ILE A 68 -10.10 25.60 3.84
C ILE A 68 -9.17 24.68 4.62
N ASP A 69 -9.68 24.11 5.71
CA ASP A 69 -8.92 23.17 6.53
C ASP A 69 -8.55 21.92 5.74
N ALA A 70 -7.26 21.58 5.75
CA ALA A 70 -6.81 20.23 5.49
C ALA A 70 -7.03 19.36 6.73
N SER A 71 -7.45 18.13 6.49
CA SER A 71 -7.65 17.13 7.54
C SER A 71 -7.20 15.76 7.07
N PHE A 72 -7.24 14.79 7.98
CA PHE A 72 -6.87 13.42 7.67
C PHE A 72 -7.67 12.43 8.49
N ARG A 73 -7.70 11.19 8.02
CA ARG A 73 -8.06 10.02 8.80
C ARG A 73 -6.98 8.95 8.70
N VAL A 74 -6.76 8.24 9.80
CA VAL A 74 -5.89 7.07 9.80
C VAL A 74 -6.69 5.89 9.26
N GLU A 75 -6.10 5.16 8.32
CA GLU A 75 -6.70 3.98 7.72
C GLU A 75 -6.16 2.70 8.36
N ALA A 76 -6.84 1.58 8.10
CA ALA A 76 -6.24 0.29 8.34
C ALA A 76 -4.93 0.17 7.53
N PRO A 77 -3.88 -0.45 8.08
CA PRO A 77 -2.67 -0.75 7.31
C PRO A 77 -2.99 -1.52 6.04
N ASP A 78 -2.16 -1.35 5.02
CA ASP A 78 -2.33 -2.08 3.77
C ASP A 78 -2.31 -3.60 4.02
N PRO A 79 -3.31 -4.37 3.55
CA PRO A 79 -3.40 -5.80 3.83
C PRO A 79 -2.29 -6.63 3.17
N VAL A 80 -1.58 -6.11 2.17
CA VAL A 80 -0.55 -6.84 1.42
C VAL A 80 0.84 -6.58 2.01
N THR A 81 1.15 -5.32 2.29
CA THR A 81 2.46 -4.83 2.71
C THR A 81 2.56 -4.58 4.21
N GLY A 82 1.43 -4.37 4.89
CA GLY A 82 1.37 -3.94 6.29
C GLY A 82 1.79 -2.49 6.53
N CYS A 83 2.04 -1.71 5.47
CA CYS A 83 2.40 -0.30 5.57
C CYS A 83 1.24 0.53 6.16
N LEU A 84 1.58 1.53 6.99
CA LEU A 84 0.60 2.48 7.51
C LEU A 84 -0.01 3.29 6.37
N ARG A 85 -1.30 3.61 6.52
CA ARG A 85 -2.06 4.40 5.56
C ARG A 85 -2.77 5.54 6.26
N LEU A 86 -2.85 6.65 5.54
CA LEU A 86 -3.54 7.85 5.97
C LEU A 86 -4.26 8.43 4.75
N THR A 87 -5.52 8.80 4.90
CA THR A 87 -6.23 9.53 3.85
C THR A 87 -6.24 11.01 4.21
N SER A 88 -5.64 11.85 3.35
CA SER A 88 -5.79 13.29 3.43
C SER A 88 -7.13 13.71 2.81
N ILE A 89 -7.76 14.73 3.38
CA ILE A 89 -9.13 15.13 3.05
C ILE A 89 -9.18 16.65 2.92
N CYS A 90 -9.65 17.12 1.76
CA CYS A 90 -10.07 18.50 1.52
C CYS A 90 -11.56 18.52 1.26
N ALA A 91 -12.35 19.11 2.18
CA ALA A 91 -13.80 19.20 2.05
C ALA A 91 -14.22 20.65 1.86
N ALA A 92 -14.61 21.00 0.63
CA ALA A 92 -15.11 22.33 0.30
C ALA A 92 -16.54 22.55 0.81
N GLN A 93 -16.93 23.82 0.89
CA GLN A 93 -18.31 24.20 1.19
C GLN A 93 -19.26 23.75 0.07
N LEU A 94 -20.55 23.62 0.41
CA LEU A 94 -21.58 23.26 -0.56
C LEU A 94 -21.60 24.28 -1.71
N GLY A 95 -21.56 23.80 -2.95
CA GLY A 95 -21.53 24.64 -4.15
C GLY A 95 -20.13 25.04 -4.61
N PHE A 96 -19.07 24.55 -3.94
CA PHE A 96 -17.67 24.69 -4.36
C PHE A 96 -17.04 23.31 -4.62
N PHE A 97 -15.93 23.30 -5.32
CA PHE A 97 -15.07 22.13 -5.49
C PHE A 97 -13.87 22.21 -4.55
N GLY A 98 -13.46 21.07 -4.01
CA GLY A 98 -12.24 20.95 -3.24
C GLY A 98 -11.03 20.85 -4.17
N PHE A 99 -9.91 21.44 -3.76
CA PHE A 99 -8.64 21.28 -4.43
C PHE A 99 -7.55 21.07 -3.37
N MET A 100 -6.81 19.97 -3.53
CA MET A 100 -5.75 19.56 -2.62
C MET A 100 -4.38 19.82 -3.23
N GLU A 101 -3.45 20.37 -2.45
CA GLU A 101 -2.07 20.55 -2.86
C GLU A 101 -1.11 19.85 -1.89
N PHE A 102 -0.13 19.14 -2.44
CA PHE A 102 0.96 18.54 -1.71
C PHE A 102 2.20 19.44 -1.77
N ASN A 103 2.88 19.58 -0.64
CA ASN A 103 4.20 20.25 -0.53
C ASN A 103 4.29 21.68 -1.08
N ILE A 104 3.18 22.43 -1.10
CA ILE A 104 3.08 23.83 -1.57
C ILE A 104 3.72 24.08 -2.95
N ASN A 105 2.91 24.37 -3.96
CA ASN A 105 3.32 24.55 -5.36
C ASN A 105 3.96 23.32 -6.04
N GLN A 106 3.78 22.11 -5.50
CA GLN A 106 4.29 20.87 -6.12
C GLN A 106 3.18 20.02 -6.77
N GLY A 107 1.99 20.60 -6.93
CA GLY A 107 0.81 19.92 -7.45
C GLY A 107 0.08 19.11 -6.38
N GLY A 108 -0.79 18.22 -6.80
CA GLY A 108 -1.71 17.52 -5.89
C GLY A 108 -2.09 16.13 -6.37
N PRO A 109 -3.06 15.51 -5.69
CA PRO A 109 -3.59 14.23 -6.10
C PRO A 109 -4.32 14.31 -7.44
N GLN A 110 -4.36 13.19 -8.17
CA GLN A 110 -5.09 13.07 -9.43
C GLN A 110 -6.61 13.31 -9.24
N GLU A 111 -7.12 13.02 -8.04
CA GLU A 111 -8.53 13.20 -7.65
C GLU A 111 -9.00 14.65 -7.75
N ASN A 112 -8.09 15.64 -7.81
CA ASN A 112 -8.45 17.03 -8.13
C ASN A 112 -9.10 17.16 -9.52
N LEU A 113 -8.79 16.26 -10.46
CA LEU A 113 -9.32 16.28 -11.83
C LEU A 113 -10.80 15.87 -11.91
N ASP A 114 -11.33 15.25 -10.86
CA ASP A 114 -12.72 14.81 -10.81
C ASP A 114 -13.68 15.98 -10.46
N VAL A 115 -13.13 17.13 -10.05
CA VAL A 115 -13.89 18.36 -9.79
C VAL A 115 -15.02 18.10 -8.79
N VAL A 116 -14.65 17.53 -7.64
CA VAL A 116 -15.57 17.10 -6.58
C VAL A 116 -15.52 18.02 -5.37
N GLN A 117 -16.59 18.05 -4.58
CA GLN A 117 -16.64 18.84 -3.34
C GLN A 117 -15.64 18.34 -2.28
N VAL A 118 -15.41 17.02 -2.22
CA VAL A 118 -14.51 16.40 -1.25
C VAL A 118 -13.45 15.63 -2.00
N VAL A 119 -12.19 16.09 -1.89
CA VAL A 119 -11.03 15.40 -2.44
C VAL A 119 -10.40 14.57 -1.34
N GLU A 120 -10.24 13.28 -1.59
CA GLU A 120 -9.61 12.34 -0.68
C GLU A 120 -8.41 11.70 -1.38
N ALA A 121 -7.25 11.72 -0.72
CA ALA A 121 -6.04 11.13 -1.28
C ALA A 121 -5.38 10.19 -0.27
N LEU A 122 -5.20 8.93 -0.67
CA LEU A 122 -4.56 7.92 0.16
C LEU A 122 -3.04 8.07 0.10
N LEU A 123 -2.45 8.33 1.25
CA LEU A 123 -1.02 8.33 1.48
C LEU A 123 -0.60 6.99 2.10
N GLU A 124 0.47 6.41 1.57
CA GLU A 124 1.08 5.19 2.07
C GLU A 124 2.46 5.49 2.64
N CYS A 125 2.72 4.96 3.83
CA CYS A 125 4.02 5.06 4.45
C CYS A 125 5.01 4.08 3.78
N ARG A 126 6.04 4.60 3.14
CA ARG A 126 7.11 3.80 2.53
C ARG A 126 8.45 4.30 3.00
N ASN A 127 9.30 3.41 3.49
CA ASN A 127 10.65 3.74 3.98
C ASN A 127 10.71 4.87 5.03
N GLY A 128 9.62 5.12 5.76
CA GLY A 128 9.55 6.12 6.83
C GLY A 128 9.11 7.51 6.38
N ALA A 129 8.61 7.61 5.15
CA ALA A 129 8.04 8.81 4.55
C ALA A 129 6.66 8.51 3.95
N TRP A 130 5.80 9.52 3.90
CA TRP A 130 4.47 9.43 3.30
C TRP A 130 4.54 9.69 1.81
N TYR A 131 3.83 8.89 1.02
CA TYR A 131 3.76 9.07 -0.42
C TYR A 131 2.35 8.89 -0.93
N TYR A 132 1.98 9.67 -1.93
CA TYR A 132 0.77 9.48 -2.69
C TYR A 132 1.05 8.54 -3.88
N ARG A 133 0.39 7.37 -3.89
CA ARG A 133 0.54 6.33 -4.93
C ARG A 133 2.02 6.01 -5.23
N ASP A 134 2.35 5.69 -6.48
CA ASP A 134 3.71 5.35 -6.93
C ASP A 134 4.58 6.58 -7.28
N ILE A 135 4.13 7.78 -6.91
CA ILE A 135 4.90 9.00 -7.16
C ILE A 135 6.09 9.05 -6.19
N PRO A 136 7.33 9.28 -6.67
CA PRO A 136 8.55 9.25 -5.85
C PRO A 136 8.76 10.52 -5.02
N VAL A 137 7.75 11.38 -4.90
CA VAL A 137 7.79 12.61 -4.11
C VAL A 137 7.15 12.36 -2.77
N GLN A 138 7.92 12.57 -1.70
CA GLN A 138 7.42 12.48 -0.34
C GLN A 138 6.42 13.61 -0.08
N VAL A 139 5.30 13.31 0.56
CA VAL A 139 4.34 14.30 1.04
C VAL A 139 4.72 14.70 2.47
N THR A 140 5.00 15.98 2.70
CA THR A 140 5.33 16.59 4.00
C THR A 140 4.32 17.65 4.42
N SER A 141 3.53 18.18 3.48
CA SER A 141 2.41 19.06 3.78
C SER A 141 1.24 18.85 2.83
N VAL A 142 0.04 19.15 3.33
CA VAL A 142 -1.21 19.17 2.58
C VAL A 142 -1.88 20.51 2.83
N GLN A 143 -2.18 21.23 1.75
CA GLN A 143 -2.99 22.42 1.75
C GLN A 143 -4.30 22.15 1.01
N CYS A 144 -5.38 22.76 1.46
CA CYS A 144 -6.67 22.69 0.81
C CYS A 144 -7.15 24.09 0.46
N ILE A 145 -7.66 24.23 -0.76
CA ILE A 145 -8.47 25.37 -1.16
C ILE A 145 -9.82 24.88 -1.67
N GLN A 146 -10.79 25.77 -1.67
CA GLN A 146 -12.04 25.60 -2.40
C GLN A 146 -12.00 26.46 -3.66
N VAL A 147 -12.63 26.00 -4.74
CA VAL A 147 -12.74 26.74 -6.00
C VAL A 147 -14.20 26.82 -6.44
N PRO A 148 -14.63 27.92 -7.08
CA PRO A 148 -15.99 28.04 -7.59
C PRO A 148 -16.21 27.05 -8.75
N PRO A 149 -17.48 26.74 -9.06
CA PRO A 149 -17.81 25.80 -10.11
C PRO A 149 -17.60 26.32 -11.54
#